data_AF-A0A1D6PYB2-F1
#
_entry.id   AF-A0A1D6PYB2-F1
#
_cell.length_a   1.000
_cell.length_b   1.000
_cell.length_c   1.000
_cell.angle_alpha   90.00
_cell.angle_beta   90.00
_cell.angle_gamma   90.00
#
_symmetry.space_group_name_H-M   'P 1'
#
loop_
_entity.id
_entity.type
_entity.pdbx_description
1 polymer ?
#
loop_
_entity_poly.entity_id
_entity_poly.type
_entity_poly.pdbx_seq_one_letter_code
_entity_poly.pdbx_strand_id
1 'polypeptide(L)'
;MRSPSPEIPGGDAPALELSRAELAAIFQVMADLLGDTTWPQLHPRPYTDTPWPSLQCELAPDEACVLRATRLHLGPDVTTPPCRPGARLDPASLRGLPHLRTLSIFGCFGAARAVHIIILARADRAQVQP
;
A
#
# COMPACT_ATOMS: atom_id res chain seq x y z
N MET A 1 35.12 -2.47 -31.63
CA MET A 1 33.94 -1.66 -31.96
C MET A 1 33.18 -1.46 -30.65
N ARG A 2 33.23 -0.27 -30.05
CA ARG A 2 32.59 -0.01 -28.76
C ARG A 2 31.12 0.30 -29.05
N SER A 3 30.22 -0.63 -28.72
CA SER A 3 28.78 -0.38 -28.85
C SER A 3 28.41 0.86 -28.04
N PRO A 4 27.73 1.85 -28.64
CA PRO A 4 27.25 3.00 -27.88
C PRO A 4 26.20 2.50 -26.89
N SER A 5 26.43 2.76 -25.60
CA SER A 5 25.40 2.57 -24.58
C SER A 5 24.20 3.43 -24.97
N PRO A 6 22.96 2.92 -24.84
CA PRO A 6 21.77 3.71 -25.08
C PRO A 6 21.80 4.88 -24.13
N GLU A 7 22.03 6.06 -24.70
CA GLU A 7 21.88 7.35 -24.04
C GLU A 7 20.40 7.42 -23.68
N ILE A 8 20.05 7.06 -22.44
CA ILE A 8 18.69 7.24 -21.96
C ILE A 8 18.45 8.74 -22.03
N PRO A 9 17.58 9.23 -22.93
CA PRO A 9 17.30 10.65 -23.00
C PRO A 9 16.67 11.03 -21.67
N GLY A 10 17.38 11.86 -20.92
CA GLY A 10 16.86 12.55 -19.74
C GLY A 10 15.83 13.60 -20.12
N GLY A 11 14.81 13.19 -20.88
CA GLY A 11 13.61 13.96 -21.10
C GLY A 11 12.69 13.66 -19.94
N ASP A 12 12.47 14.67 -19.09
CA ASP A 12 11.37 14.81 -18.14
C ASP A 12 10.47 13.58 -18.06
N ALA A 13 10.95 12.53 -17.39
CA ALA A 13 10.08 11.44 -17.03
C ALA A 13 8.98 12.13 -16.21
N PRO A 14 7.71 12.07 -16.65
CA PRO A 14 6.65 12.73 -15.91
C PRO A 14 6.81 12.29 -14.47
N ALA A 15 7.05 13.25 -13.57
CA ALA A 15 7.30 12.94 -12.19
C ALA A 15 6.14 12.06 -11.74
N LEU A 16 6.44 10.77 -11.59
CA LEU A 16 5.42 9.78 -11.30
C LEU A 16 4.95 10.08 -9.88
N GLU A 17 3.85 10.81 -9.78
CA GLU A 17 3.36 11.34 -8.52
C GLU A 17 2.30 10.38 -8.01
N LEU A 18 2.46 9.95 -6.77
CA LEU A 18 1.36 9.35 -6.04
C LEU A 18 0.41 10.48 -5.65
N SER A 19 -0.89 10.26 -5.78
CA SER A 19 -1.90 11.15 -5.23
C SER A 19 -1.58 11.49 -3.77
N ARG A 20 -1.59 12.79 -3.41
CA ARG A 20 -1.31 13.24 -2.03
C ARG A 20 -2.20 12.53 -0.99
N ALA A 21 -3.44 12.22 -1.36
CA ALA A 21 -4.38 11.49 -0.52
C ALA A 21 -3.92 10.05 -0.25
N GLU A 22 -3.49 9.32 -1.27
CA GLU A 22 -2.95 7.97 -1.11
C GLU A 22 -1.67 8.00 -0.27
N LEU A 23 -0.77 8.95 -0.53
CA LEU A 23 0.48 9.09 0.23
C LEU A 23 0.22 9.31 1.72
N ALA A 24 -0.71 10.21 2.05
CA ALA A 24 -1.13 10.46 3.42
C ALA A 24 -1.75 9.21 4.07
N ALA A 25 -2.55 8.44 3.32
CA ALA A 25 -3.14 7.20 3.80
C ALA A 25 -2.08 6.13 4.08
N ILE A 26 -1.05 5.98 3.23
CA ILE A 26 0.08 5.09 3.52
C ILE A 26 0.81 5.52 4.78
N PHE A 27 1.13 6.81 4.92
CA PHE A 27 1.79 7.31 6.13
C PHE A 27 0.98 7.00 7.38
N GLN A 28 -0.35 7.16 7.33
CA GLN A 28 -1.21 6.81 8.45
C GLN A 28 -1.21 5.30 8.73
N VAL A 29 -1.32 4.45 7.70
CA VAL A 29 -1.25 2.99 7.85
C VAL A 29 0.09 2.57 8.48
N MET A 30 1.20 3.13 8.01
CA MET A 30 2.53 2.83 8.55
C MET A 30 2.68 3.34 9.98
N ALA A 31 2.13 4.51 10.31
CA ALA A 31 2.12 5.03 11.68
C ALA A 31 1.28 4.15 12.62
N ASP A 32 0.14 3.64 12.16
CA ASP A 32 -0.74 2.78 12.97
C ASP A 32 -0.09 1.39 13.21
N LEU A 33 0.58 0.85 12.19
CA LEU A 33 1.18 -0.49 12.21
C LEU A 33 2.58 -0.53 12.84
N LEU A 34 3.47 0.39 12.46
CA LEU A 34 4.85 0.45 12.97
C LEU A 34 4.97 1.30 14.22
N GLY A 35 4.06 2.27 14.43
CA GLY A 35 4.21 3.27 15.49
C GLY A 35 5.34 4.25 15.24
N ASP A 36 5.93 4.22 14.05
CA ASP A 36 7.08 5.02 13.68
C ASP A 36 6.61 6.30 13.00
N THR A 37 6.61 7.39 13.78
CA THR A 37 6.31 8.73 13.27
C THR A 37 7.43 9.31 12.41
N THR A 38 8.61 8.66 12.38
CA THR A 38 9.76 9.04 11.55
C THR A 38 9.72 8.38 10.17
N TRP A 39 8.79 7.45 9.95
CA TRP A 39 8.67 6.72 8.68
C TRP A 39 8.47 7.64 7.46
N PRO A 40 7.60 8.68 7.50
CA PRO A 40 7.47 9.62 6.38
C PRO A 40 8.75 10.40 6.05
N GLN A 41 9.66 10.57 7.02
CA GLN A 41 10.93 11.26 6.84
C GLN A 41 12.00 10.33 6.27
N LEU A 42 11.94 9.03 6.60
CA LEU A 42 12.80 8.00 6.03
C LEU A 42 12.37 7.62 4.61
N HIS A 43 11.06 7.60 4.37
CA HIS A 43 10.45 7.23 3.11
C HIS A 43 9.51 8.34 2.59
N PRO A 44 10.02 9.54 2.30
CA PRO A 44 9.21 10.65 1.78
C PRO A 44 8.58 10.32 0.43
N ARG A 45 9.23 9.46 -0.36
CA ARG A 45 8.75 8.97 -1.65
C ARG A 45 8.91 7.45 -1.69
N PRO A 46 8.02 6.68 -1.06
CA PRO A 46 8.20 5.23 -0.84
C PRO A 46 8.15 4.38 -2.12
N TYR A 47 8.09 5.01 -3.28
CA TYR A 47 7.93 4.39 -4.61
C TYR A 47 9.03 4.72 -5.59
N THR A 48 9.61 5.91 -5.47
CA THR A 48 10.54 6.45 -6.45
C THR A 48 11.91 6.60 -5.81
N ASP A 49 12.09 7.62 -4.99
CA ASP A 49 13.40 8.00 -4.46
C ASP A 49 13.81 7.17 -3.24
N THR A 50 12.85 6.86 -2.37
CA THR A 50 13.11 6.14 -1.11
C THR A 50 12.26 4.88 -1.04
N PRO A 51 12.43 3.93 -1.99
CA PRO A 51 11.53 2.80 -2.17
C PRO A 51 11.42 1.95 -0.90
N TRP A 52 10.20 1.56 -0.56
CA TRP A 52 9.94 0.69 0.58
C TRP A 52 9.49 -0.70 0.11
N PRO A 53 10.19 -1.79 0.49
CA PRO A 53 9.95 -3.12 -0.07
C PRO A 53 8.55 -3.69 0.22
N SER A 54 7.86 -3.23 1.27
CA SER A 54 6.47 -3.63 1.54
C SER A 54 5.45 -3.07 0.57
N LEU A 55 5.81 -2.08 -0.24
CA LEU A 55 4.84 -1.24 -0.92
C LEU A 55 5.07 -1.31 -2.43
N GLN A 56 4.02 -1.66 -3.18
CA GLN A 56 4.06 -1.67 -4.65
C GLN A 56 3.02 -0.70 -5.20
N CYS A 57 3.46 0.09 -6.17
CA CYS A 57 2.60 0.95 -6.97
C CYS A 57 2.55 0.46 -8.41
N GLU A 58 1.40 0.67 -9.03
CA GLU A 58 1.24 0.53 -10.47
C GLU A 58 0.88 1.89 -11.06
N LEU A 59 1.22 2.08 -12.33
CA LEU A 59 0.77 3.24 -13.07
C LEU A 59 -0.75 3.15 -13.26
N ALA A 60 -1.44 4.27 -13.03
CA ALA A 60 -2.85 4.37 -13.29
C ALA A 60 -3.10 4.12 -14.80
N PRO A 61 -4.01 3.20 -15.16
CA PRO A 61 -4.27 2.91 -16.57
C PRO A 61 -4.89 4.09 -17.32
N ASP A 62 -5.55 5.00 -16.60
CA ASP A 62 -6.22 6.19 -17.13
C ASP A 62 -5.32 7.45 -17.11
N GLU A 63 -4.30 7.45 -16.25
CA GLU A 63 -3.47 8.63 -15.98
C GLU A 63 -1.98 8.24 -16.05
N ALA A 64 -1.35 8.44 -17.20
CA ALA A 64 0.01 7.97 -17.50
C ALA A 64 1.12 8.54 -16.58
N CYS A 65 0.79 9.50 -15.71
CA CYS A 65 1.74 10.14 -14.79
C CYS A 65 1.39 9.90 -13.31
N VAL A 66 0.36 9.12 -13.01
CA VAL A 66 -0.13 8.90 -11.65
C VAL A 66 0.19 7.48 -11.21
N LEU A 67 0.90 7.34 -10.09
CA LEU A 67 1.06 6.05 -9.43
C LEU A 67 -0.12 5.81 -8.48
N ARG A 68 -0.50 4.55 -8.31
CA ARG A 68 -1.56 4.09 -7.41
C ARG A 68 -1.07 2.92 -6.58
N ALA A 69 -1.33 2.94 -5.27
CA ALA A 69 -0.87 1.90 -4.37
C ALA A 69 -1.70 0.62 -4.58
N THR A 70 -1.10 -0.45 -5.09
CA THR A 70 -1.82 -1.71 -5.37
C THR A 70 -1.51 -2.82 -4.39
N ARG A 71 -0.32 -2.82 -3.78
CA ARG A 71 0.06 -3.82 -2.78
C ARG A 71 0.73 -3.18 -1.57
N LEU A 72 0.30 -3.59 -0.39
CA LEU A 72 0.96 -3.31 0.88
C LEU A 72 1.15 -4.62 1.65
N HIS A 73 2.39 -4.91 2.04
CA HIS A 73 2.78 -6.15 2.72
C HIS A 73 3.66 -5.88 3.94
N LEU A 74 3.13 -6.09 5.15
CA LEU A 74 3.90 -6.01 6.38
C LEU A 74 4.08 -7.42 6.93
N GLY A 75 5.34 -7.83 7.06
CA GLY A 75 5.70 -9.16 7.52
C GLY A 75 7.14 -9.21 8.02
N PRO A 76 7.54 -10.32 8.64
CA PRO A 76 8.88 -10.51 9.19
C PRO A 76 9.98 -10.45 8.12
N ASP A 77 9.61 -10.66 6.86
CA ASP A 77 10.48 -10.55 5.69
C ASP A 77 10.82 -9.11 5.30
N VAL A 78 10.06 -8.11 5.78
CA VAL A 78 10.30 -6.70 5.46
C VAL A 78 10.81 -5.91 6.67
N THR A 79 10.26 -6.14 7.85
CA THR A 79 10.69 -5.45 9.07
C THR A 79 10.77 -6.43 10.25
N THR A 80 11.65 -6.17 11.21
CA THR A 80 11.77 -6.98 12.42
C THR A 80 11.94 -6.08 13.65
N PRO A 81 10.98 -6.05 14.60
CA PRO A 81 9.69 -6.74 14.56
C PRO A 81 8.75 -6.20 13.45
N PRO A 82 7.84 -7.03 12.92
CA PRO A 82 6.99 -6.65 11.78
C PRO A 82 6.12 -5.42 12.07
N CYS A 83 5.63 -5.31 13.31
CA CYS A 83 4.80 -4.20 13.77
C CYS A 83 5.01 -3.93 15.26
N ARG A 84 4.53 -2.77 15.72
CA ARG A 84 4.54 -2.42 17.14
C ARG A 84 3.59 -3.34 17.94
N PRO A 85 3.87 -3.59 19.23
CA PRO A 85 2.89 -4.18 20.13
C PRO A 85 1.63 -3.30 20.19
N GLY A 86 0.46 -3.92 20.01
CA GLY A 86 -0.81 -3.20 20.00
C GLY A 86 -1.05 -2.36 18.75
N ALA A 87 -0.35 -2.64 17.65
CA ALA A 87 -0.66 -2.11 16.33
C ALA A 87 -2.17 -2.19 16.07
N ARG A 88 -2.73 -1.11 15.56
CA ARG A 88 -4.11 -1.05 15.09
C ARG A 88 -4.07 -0.70 13.63
N LEU A 89 -5.12 -1.02 12.90
CA LEU A 89 -5.27 -0.55 11.54
C LEU A 89 -6.62 0.13 11.48
N ASP A 90 -6.61 1.45 11.30
CA ASP A 90 -7.84 2.18 11.19
C ASP A 90 -8.48 1.92 9.82
N PRO A 91 -9.74 1.46 9.75
CA PRO A 91 -10.40 1.19 8.48
C PRO A 91 -10.61 2.44 7.63
N ALA A 92 -10.61 3.65 8.22
CA ALA A 92 -10.65 4.89 7.47
C ALA A 92 -9.33 5.17 6.75
N SER A 93 -8.18 4.80 7.33
CA SER A 93 -6.87 4.88 6.65
C SER A 93 -6.86 4.03 5.37
N LEU A 94 -7.47 2.84 5.40
CA LEU A 94 -7.60 1.99 4.21
C LEU A 94 -8.53 2.56 3.14
N ARG A 95 -9.54 3.35 3.51
CA ARG A 95 -10.41 4.04 2.53
C ARG A 95 -9.65 5.06 1.70
N GLY A 96 -8.54 5.58 2.22
CA GLY A 96 -7.62 6.45 1.48
C GLY A 96 -6.76 5.72 0.43
N LEU A 97 -6.85 4.38 0.36
CA LEU A 97 -6.15 3.55 -0.61
C LEU A 97 -7.15 2.81 -1.52
N PRO A 98 -7.90 3.54 -2.36
CA PRO A 98 -8.99 2.97 -3.17
C PRO A 98 -8.50 1.97 -4.22
N HIS A 99 -7.20 1.97 -4.53
CA HIS A 99 -6.59 1.10 -5.54
C HIS A 99 -5.84 -0.09 -4.95
N LEU A 100 -5.86 -0.23 -3.61
CA LEU A 100 -5.18 -1.33 -2.93
C LEU A 100 -5.88 -2.65 -3.25
N ARG A 101 -5.20 -3.50 -4.03
CA ARG A 101 -5.68 -4.83 -4.42
C ARG A 101 -5.24 -5.90 -3.44
N THR A 102 -4.08 -5.73 -2.82
CA THR A 102 -3.50 -6.71 -1.92
C THR A 102 -2.99 -6.04 -0.66
N LEU A 103 -3.58 -6.42 0.47
CA LEU A 103 -3.09 -6.07 1.79
C LEU A 103 -2.70 -7.35 2.51
N SER A 104 -1.44 -7.45 2.89
CA SER A 104 -0.89 -8.60 3.61
C SER A 104 -0.25 -8.10 4.90
N ILE A 105 -0.72 -8.59 6.04
CA ILE A 105 -0.22 -8.17 7.35
C ILE A 105 0.00 -9.43 8.20
N PHE A 106 1.25 -9.72 8.51
CA PHE A 106 1.67 -10.92 9.22
C PHE A 106 2.32 -10.58 10.55
N GLY A 107 1.88 -11.26 11.62
CA GLY A 107 2.47 -11.13 12.96
C GLY A 107 2.26 -9.77 13.64
N CYS A 108 1.43 -8.88 13.07
CA CYS A 108 1.24 -7.53 13.62
C CYS A 108 0.20 -7.41 14.72
N PHE A 109 -0.85 -8.23 14.67
CA PHE A 109 -1.92 -8.19 15.66
C PHE A 109 -1.74 -9.34 16.64
N GLY A 110 -1.65 -9.01 17.92
CA GLY A 110 -1.61 -10.02 18.98
C GLY A 110 -2.91 -10.84 19.01
N ALA A 111 -2.83 -12.08 19.51
CA ALA A 111 -3.96 -13.02 19.60
C ALA A 111 -5.18 -12.51 20.41
N ALA A 112 -5.07 -11.36 21.08
CA ALA A 112 -6.16 -10.72 21.77
C ALA A 112 -7.13 -10.08 20.77
N ARG A 113 -8.19 -10.82 20.41
CA ARG A 113 -9.39 -10.40 19.66
C ARG A 113 -9.36 -10.60 18.14
N ALA A 114 -8.92 -11.77 17.68
CA ALA A 114 -9.46 -12.34 16.45
C ALA A 114 -10.95 -12.70 16.65
N VAL A 115 -11.82 -11.70 16.79
CA VAL A 115 -13.25 -11.90 16.61
C VAL A 115 -13.42 -12.01 15.10
N HIS A 116 -13.48 -13.24 14.61
CA HIS A 116 -13.68 -13.52 13.20
C HIS A 116 -15.06 -12.98 12.80
N ILE A 117 -15.11 -11.76 12.24
CA ILE A 117 -16.33 -11.20 11.68
C ILE A 117 -16.57 -11.91 10.36
N ILE A 118 -17.40 -12.95 10.40
CA ILE A 118 -17.91 -13.60 9.19
C ILE A 118 -18.91 -12.65 8.55
N ILE A 119 -18.54 -12.03 7.43
CA ILE A 119 -19.48 -11.28 6.60
C ILE A 119 -20.36 -12.31 5.88
N LEU A 120 -21.57 -12.54 6.41
CA LEU A 120 -22.59 -13.32 5.72
C LEU A 120 -23.16 -12.48 4.57
N ALA A 121 -22.63 -12.68 3.36
CA ALA A 121 -23.28 -12.19 2.15
C ALA A 121 -24.60 -12.97 1.94
N ARG A 122 -25.74 -12.28 2.04
CA ARG A 122 -27.03 -12.88 1.65
C ARG A 122 -27.04 -12.96 0.12
N ALA A 123 -26.96 -14.17 -0.42
CA ALA A 123 -27.28 -14.42 -1.81
C ALA A 123 -28.80 -14.27 -1.98
N ASP A 124 -29.25 -13.10 -2.42
CA ASP A 124 -30.62 -12.88 -2.85
C ASP A 124 -30.84 -13.69 -4.15
N ARG A 125 -31.39 -14.90 -4.00
CA ARG A 125 -31.90 -15.66 -5.13
C ARG A 125 -33.17 -14.97 -5.58
N ALA A 126 -33.02 -14.01 -6.48
CA ALA A 126 -34.11 -13.50 -7.30
C ALA A 126 -34.87 -14.71 -7.85
N GLN A 127 -36.10 -14.86 -7.35
CA GLN A 127 -37.03 -15.91 -7.72
C GLN A 127 -37.24 -15.83 -9.23
N VAL A 128 -36.90 -16.89 -9.95
CA VAL A 128 -37.35 -17.07 -11.33
C VAL A 128 -38.85 -17.39 -11.24
N GLN A 129 -39.69 -16.46 -11.65
CA GLN A 129 -41.13 -16.69 -11.79
C GLN A 129 -41.37 -17.18 -13.23
N PRO A 130 -42.20 -18.23 -13.43
CA PRO A 130 -42.30 -18.99 -14.68
C PRO A 130 -42.87 -18.22 -15.87
#